data_AF-A0A392T9R0-F1
#
_entry.id   AF-A0A392T9R0-F1
#
_cell.length_a   1.000
_cell.length_b   1.000
_cell.length_c   1.000
_cell.angle_alpha   90.00
_cell.angle_beta   90.00
_cell.angle_gamma   90.00
#
_symmetry.space_group_name_H-M   'P 1'
#
loop_
_entity.id
_entity.type
_entity.pdbx_description
1 polymer ?
#
loop_
_entity_poly.entity_id
_entity_poly.type
_entity_poly.pdbx_seq_one_letter_code
_entity_poly.pdbx_strand_id
1 'polypeptide(L)'
;MIKLALKDWHTTHTQNLPSRIESLKDRLAALDEKGGEEGLSETELAELYGVTSDIHSLSRLHANINWQQSRSRWLKEGDANT
;
A
#
# COMPACT_ATOMS: atom_id res chain seq x y z
N MET A 1 -14.38 -21.20 -12.40
CA MET A 1 -12.98 -21.53 -12.08
C MET A 1 -12.09 -20.27 -12.05
N ILE A 2 -11.79 -19.62 -13.18
CA ILE A 2 -10.84 -18.47 -13.22
C ILE A 2 -11.28 -17.26 -12.38
N LYS A 3 -12.56 -16.88 -12.44
CA LYS A 3 -13.09 -15.72 -11.69
C LYS A 3 -12.96 -15.87 -10.16
N LEU A 4 -13.10 -17.11 -9.65
CA LEU A 4 -12.97 -17.38 -8.21
C LEU A 4 -11.50 -17.25 -7.79
N ALA A 5 -10.59 -17.86 -8.55
CA ALA A 5 -9.15 -17.79 -8.28
C ALA A 5 -8.61 -16.35 -8.30
N LEU A 6 -9.07 -15.52 -9.23
CA LEU A 6 -8.73 -14.09 -9.27
C LEU A 6 -9.24 -13.32 -8.04
N LYS A 7 -10.46 -13.65 -7.59
CA LYS A 7 -11.06 -13.01 -6.42
C LYS A 7 -10.28 -13.39 -5.16
N ASP A 8 -9.98 -14.67 -4.97
CA ASP A 8 -9.21 -15.16 -3.83
C ASP A 8 -7.80 -14.58 -3.84
N TRP A 9 -7.13 -14.57 -5.00
CA TRP A 9 -5.82 -13.93 -5.14
C TRP A 9 -5.85 -12.46 -4.74
N HIS A 10 -6.84 -11.69 -5.21
CA HIS A 10 -7.00 -10.28 -4.85
C HIS A 10 -7.26 -10.11 -3.34
N THR A 11 -8.16 -10.90 -2.76
CA THR A 11 -8.44 -10.91 -1.32
C THR A 11 -7.17 -11.17 -0.50
N THR A 12 -6.40 -12.20 -0.83
CA THR A 12 -5.19 -12.57 -0.09
C THR A 12 -4.06 -11.56 -0.25
N HIS A 13 -3.89 -10.95 -1.43
CA HIS A 13 -2.71 -10.15 -1.74
C HIS A 13 -2.90 -8.63 -1.56
N THR A 14 -4.14 -8.13 -1.52
CA THR A 14 -4.39 -6.69 -1.48
C THR A 14 -5.28 -6.20 -0.34
N GLN A 15 -5.91 -7.08 0.45
CA GLN A 15 -6.73 -6.61 1.58
C GLN A 15 -5.92 -5.97 2.71
N ASN A 16 -4.66 -6.34 2.89
CA ASN A 16 -3.80 -5.84 3.96
C ASN A 16 -2.91 -4.66 3.55
N LEU A 17 -3.15 -4.05 2.37
CA LEU A 17 -2.32 -2.94 1.88
C LEU A 17 -2.25 -1.77 2.88
N PRO A 18 -3.34 -1.32 3.52
CA PRO A 18 -3.26 -0.25 4.51
C PRO A 18 -2.34 -0.60 5.69
N SER A 19 -2.51 -1.79 6.27
CA SER A 19 -1.69 -2.24 7.40
C SER A 19 -0.21 -2.41 7.03
N ARG A 20 0.07 -2.88 5.81
CA ARG A 20 1.45 -2.97 5.29
C ARG A 20 2.07 -1.59 5.10
N ILE A 21 1.31 -0.63 4.57
CA ILE A 21 1.78 0.76 4.40
C ILE A 21 2.08 1.36 5.77
N GLU A 22 1.21 1.20 6.76
CA GLU A 22 1.46 1.72 8.12
C GLU A 22 2.69 1.06 8.76
N SER A 23 2.83 -0.27 8.69
CA SER A 23 4.03 -0.95 9.19
C SER A 23 5.32 -0.47 8.52
N LEU A 24 5.28 -0.15 7.23
CA LEU A 24 6.43 0.40 6.52
C LEU A 24 6.71 1.86 6.93
N LYS A 25 5.68 2.67 7.19
CA LYS A 25 5.86 4.02 7.73
C LYS A 25 6.48 4.00 9.12
N ASP A 26 6.06 3.08 9.99
CA ASP A 26 6.66 2.89 11.32
C ASP A 26 8.15 2.54 11.18
N ARG A 27 8.49 1.66 10.22
CA ARG A 27 9.88 1.29 9.94
C ARG A 27 10.69 2.47 9.39
N LEU A 28 10.11 3.25 8.48
CA LEU A 28 10.74 4.45 7.93
C LEU A 28 11.02 5.48 9.03
N ALA A 29 10.05 5.72 9.91
CA ALA A 29 10.22 6.65 11.04
C ALA A 29 11.37 6.22 11.98
N ALA A 30 11.51 4.92 12.24
CA ALA A 30 12.61 4.40 13.05
C ALA A 30 13.98 4.60 12.38
N LEU A 31 14.07 4.47 11.06
CA LEU A 31 15.30 4.74 10.30
C LEU A 31 15.61 6.25 10.25
N ASP A 32 14.59 7.10 10.10
CA ASP A 32 14.76 8.56 10.11
C ASP A 32 15.26 9.05 11.47
N GLU A 33 14.68 8.56 12.57
CA GLU A 33 15.12 8.87 13.94
C GLU A 33 16.59 8.47 14.15
N LYS A 34 16.94 7.22 13.82
CA LYS A 34 18.32 6.72 13.91
C LYS A 34 19.29 7.55 13.06
N GLY A 35 18.92 7.88 11.82
CA GLY A 35 19.74 8.67 10.92
C GLY A 35 20.04 10.09 11.43
N GLY A 36 19.13 10.65 12.23
CA GLY A 36 19.31 11.94 12.90
C GLY A 36 20.24 11.89 14.12
N GLU A 37 20.33 10.74 14.80
CA GLU A 37 21.13 10.58 16.03
C GLU A 37 22.57 10.09 15.77
N GLU A 38 22.71 8.97 15.05
CA GLU A 38 23.99 8.25 14.94
C GLU A 38 24.42 7.98 13.49
N GLY A 39 23.60 8.39 12.51
CA GLY A 39 23.82 8.11 11.09
C GLY A 39 23.44 6.68 10.70
N LEU A 40 23.22 6.46 9.40
CA LEU A 40 22.82 5.17 8.86
C LEU A 40 24.02 4.42 8.26
N SER A 41 24.08 3.12 8.51
CA SER A 41 24.96 2.23 7.74
C SER A 41 24.48 2.12 6.29
N GLU A 42 25.37 1.71 5.37
CA GLU A 42 25.02 1.50 3.96
C GLU A 42 23.83 0.53 3.80
N THR A 43 23.77 -0.50 4.64
CA THR A 43 22.65 -1.46 4.65
C THR A 43 21.33 -0.82 5.07
N GLU A 44 21.36 0.10 6.03
CA GLU A 44 20.16 0.81 6.51
C GLU A 44 19.74 1.90 5.53
N LEU A 45 20.69 2.53 4.83
CA LEU A 45 20.40 3.47 3.75
C LEU A 45 19.70 2.75 2.58
N ALA A 46 20.21 1.56 2.20
CA ALA A 46 19.57 0.73 1.18
C ALA A 46 18.17 0.29 1.61
N GLU A 47 17.98 -0.05 2.89
CA GLU A 47 16.67 -0.35 3.46
C GLU A 47 15.73 0.86 3.39
N LEU A 48 16.19 2.05 3.77
CA LEU A 48 15.41 3.29 3.73
C LEU A 48 14.88 3.57 2.32
N TYR A 49 15.72 3.44 1.30
CA TYR A 49 15.29 3.58 -0.10
C TYR A 49 14.29 2.50 -0.51
N GLY A 50 14.50 1.25 -0.08
CA GLY A 50 13.59 0.13 -0.33
C GLY A 50 12.21 0.37 0.27
N VAL A 51 12.17 0.68 1.57
CA VAL A 51 10.93 1.00 2.31
C VAL A 51 10.19 2.17 1.68
N THR A 52 10.91 3.23 1.29
CA THR A 52 10.31 4.41 0.64
C THR A 52 9.68 4.03 -0.71
N SER A 53 10.39 3.26 -1.55
CA SER A 53 9.89 2.75 -2.82
C SER A 53 8.65 1.86 -2.65
N ASP A 54 8.67 0.99 -1.63
CA ASP A 54 7.55 0.11 -1.31
C ASP A 54 6.32 0.90 -0.83
N ILE A 55 6.49 1.90 0.05
CA ILE A 55 5.40 2.80 0.47
C ILE A 55 4.77 3.49 -0.75
N HIS A 56 5.57 4.04 -1.66
CA HIS A 56 5.07 4.71 -2.86
C HIS A 56 4.31 3.75 -3.78
N SER A 57 4.88 2.58 -4.06
CA SER A 57 4.27 1.61 -4.97
C SER A 57 2.97 1.03 -4.41
N LEU A 58 2.94 0.69 -3.12
CA LEU A 58 1.76 0.19 -2.42
C LEU A 58 0.67 1.26 -2.28
N SER A 59 1.04 2.51 -1.98
CA SER A 59 0.08 3.62 -1.91
C SER A 59 -0.59 3.89 -3.26
N ARG A 60 0.20 3.85 -4.34
CA ARG A 60 -0.34 3.96 -5.70
C ARG A 60 -1.28 2.81 -6.04
N LEU A 61 -0.93 1.57 -5.67
CA LEU A 61 -1.81 0.42 -5.86
C LEU A 61 -3.12 0.56 -5.06
N HIS A 62 -3.02 0.96 -3.79
CA HIS A 62 -4.18 1.16 -2.92
C HIS A 62 -5.13 2.22 -3.49
N ALA A 63 -4.61 3.36 -3.96
CA ALA A 63 -5.41 4.40 -4.61
C ALA A 63 -6.14 3.87 -5.86
N ASN A 64 -5.44 3.13 -6.72
CA ASN A 64 -6.05 2.53 -7.91
C ASN A 64 -7.19 1.56 -7.57
N ILE A 65 -7.00 0.71 -6.56
CA ILE A 65 -8.02 -0.22 -6.08
C ILE A 65 -9.24 0.55 -5.56
N ASN A 66 -9.04 1.58 -4.75
CA ASN A 66 -10.13 2.41 -4.21
C ASN A 66 -10.94 3.07 -5.33
N TRP A 67 -10.27 3.58 -6.37
CA TRP A 67 -10.94 4.14 -7.55
C TRP A 67 -11.73 3.09 -8.33
N GLN A 68 -11.16 1.90 -8.56
CA GLN A 68 -11.86 0.81 -9.23
C GLN A 68 -13.09 0.34 -8.46
N GLN A 69 -12.99 0.23 -7.13
CA GLN A 69 -14.10 -0.15 -6.26
C GLN A 69 -15.20 0.90 -6.26
N SER A 70 -14.85 2.19 -6.12
CA SER A 70 -15.80 3.31 -6.19
C SER A 70 -16.54 3.32 -7.53
N ARG A 71 -15.81 3.22 -8.65
CA ARG A 71 -16.40 3.12 -9.99
C ARG A 71 -17.31 1.90 -10.13
N SER A 72 -16.89 0.74 -9.64
CA SER A 72 -17.72 -0.47 -9.71
C SER A 72 -18.97 -0.34 -8.84
N ARG A 73 -18.92 0.39 -7.73
CA ARG A 73 -20.08 0.67 -6.89
C ARG A 73 -21.07 1.57 -7.63
N TRP A 74 -20.58 2.69 -8.18
CA TRP A 74 -21.39 3.61 -8.98
C TRP A 74 -22.07 2.91 -10.16
N LEU A 75 -21.37 2.06 -10.90
CA LEU A 75 -21.97 1.29 -12.01
C LEU A 75 -23.07 0.31 -11.57
N LYS A 76 -23.08 -0.13 -10.31
CA LYS A 76 -24.09 -1.07 -9.77
C LYS A 76 -25.28 -0.34 -9.15
N GLU A 77 -25.01 0.72 -8.41
CA GLU A 77 -26.00 1.45 -7.61
C GLU A 77 -26.63 2.62 -8.37
N GLY A 78 -26.00 3.05 -9.48
CA GLY A 78 -26.40 4.26 -10.20
C GLY A 78 -25.88 5.52 -9.53
N ASP A 79 -26.30 6.68 -10.05
CA ASP A 79 -26.06 7.95 -9.36
C ASP A 79 -27.09 8.11 -8.22
N ALA A 80 -26.61 8.14 -6.98
CA ALA A 80 -27.44 8.35 -5.79
C ALA A 80 -27.77 9.83 -5.54
N ASN A 81 -27.33 10.77 -6.40
CA ASN A 81 -27.65 12.20 -6.33
C ASN A 81 -28.94 12.61 -7.08
N THR A 82 -29.88 11.69 -7.33
CA THR A 82 -31.25 12.06 -7.76
C THR A 82 -32.19 12.05 -6.57
#